data_AF-A0A970XDR3-F1
#
_entry.id   AF-A0A970XDR3-F1
#
_cell.length_a   1.000
_cell.length_b   1.000
_cell.length_c   1.000
_cell.angle_alpha   90.00
_cell.angle_beta   90.00
_cell.angle_gamma   90.00
#
_symmetry.space_group_name_H-M   'P 1'
#
loop_
_entity.id
_entity.type
_entity.pdbx_description
1 polymer ?
#
loop_
_entity_poly.entity_id
_entity_poly.type
_entity_poly.pdbx_seq_one_letter_code
_entity_poly.pdbx_strand_id
1 'polypeptide(L)'
;LQVSKLQLIKYIADPEVSFFDLANVIKRDLVLSYRLLKIVNSAYYGLKYTVTGILHALLILGLNEIKKWISLIILNQIKAAKPSELISAALVRGICMEKLAVSQKRRKNRDEYFLVGLFSLAEAIMDTPIQDILKETHLSEEIITPLVTGEGEKAELLKIIYHIERAEWDEAEEIAADCGYEMTKVNQLYIEAMIDANKLLT
;
A
#
# COMPACT_ATOMS: atom_id res chain seq x y z
N LEU A 1 -11.79 10.65 -18.73
CA LEU A 1 -10.50 10.72 -19.45
C LEU A 1 -9.59 9.61 -18.92
N GLN A 2 -9.60 8.45 -19.58
CA GLN A 2 -8.91 7.21 -19.18
C GLN A 2 -7.37 7.25 -19.32
N VAL A 3 -6.82 8.27 -19.98
CA VAL A 3 -5.38 8.36 -20.34
C VAL A 3 -4.47 8.66 -19.14
N SER A 4 -4.96 9.30 -18.07
CA SER A 4 -4.14 9.63 -16.89
C SER A 4 -3.76 8.40 -16.05
N LYS A 5 -4.61 7.37 -16.00
CA LYS A 5 -4.47 6.22 -15.09
C LYS A 5 -3.34 5.27 -15.49
N LEU A 6 -3.30 4.88 -16.77
CA LEU A 6 -2.23 4.01 -17.30
C LEU A 6 -0.87 4.72 -17.27
N GLN A 7 -0.87 6.05 -17.52
CA GLN A 7 0.33 6.87 -17.39
C GLN A 7 0.82 6.95 -15.95
N LEU A 8 -0.07 7.12 -14.97
CA LEU A 8 0.29 7.12 -13.55
C LEU A 8 0.87 5.77 -13.09
N ILE A 9 0.30 4.64 -13.53
CA ILE A 9 0.87 3.30 -13.27
C ILE A 9 2.29 3.19 -13.83
N LYS A 10 2.50 3.63 -15.08
CA LYS A 10 3.82 3.65 -15.72
C LYS A 10 4.84 4.46 -14.92
N TYR A 11 4.42 5.60 -14.37
CA TYR A 11 5.28 6.46 -13.56
C TYR A 11 5.58 5.90 -12.16
N ILE A 12 4.69 5.09 -11.57
CA ILE A 12 4.95 4.40 -10.29
C ILE A 12 5.94 3.25 -10.49
N ALA A 13 5.81 2.50 -11.59
CA ALA A 13 6.65 1.34 -11.89
C ALA A 13 8.09 1.72 -12.28
N ASP A 14 8.31 2.95 -12.76
CA ASP A 14 9.62 3.44 -13.17
C ASP A 14 10.48 3.87 -11.95
N PRO A 15 11.65 3.27 -11.71
CA PRO A 15 12.58 3.69 -10.65
C PRO A 15 13.27 5.03 -10.96
N GLU A 16 13.35 5.44 -12.23
CA GLU A 16 14.00 6.69 -12.69
C GLU A 16 12.97 7.80 -12.97
N VAL A 17 11.78 7.71 -12.36
CA VAL A 17 10.68 8.60 -12.73
C VAL A 17 11.00 10.08 -12.51
N SER A 18 10.86 10.85 -13.59
CA SER A 18 10.95 12.30 -13.57
C SER A 18 9.80 12.90 -12.77
N PHE A 19 10.13 13.49 -11.62
CA PHE A 19 9.20 14.28 -10.81
C PHE A 19 8.50 15.37 -11.60
N PHE A 20 9.17 15.95 -12.59
CA PHE A 20 8.62 16.99 -13.45
C PHE A 20 7.48 16.45 -14.33
N ASP A 21 7.69 15.30 -14.94
CA ASP A 21 6.69 14.66 -15.81
C ASP A 21 5.50 14.16 -14.99
N LEU A 22 5.77 13.59 -13.82
CA LEU A 22 4.73 13.18 -12.89
C LEU A 22 3.89 14.37 -12.40
N ALA A 23 4.54 15.50 -12.06
CA ALA A 23 3.83 16.74 -11.74
C ALA A 23 2.96 17.21 -12.90
N ASN A 24 3.42 17.10 -14.15
CA ASN A 24 2.65 17.52 -15.32
C ASN A 24 1.44 16.62 -15.56
N VAL A 25 1.52 15.33 -15.26
CA VAL A 25 0.38 14.41 -15.31
C VAL A 25 -0.62 14.75 -14.20
N ILE A 26 -0.15 14.93 -12.96
CA ILE A 26 -1.02 15.26 -11.82
C ILE A 26 -1.70 16.63 -12.01
N LYS A 27 -0.99 17.65 -12.51
CA LYS A 27 -1.54 18.99 -12.79
C LYS A 27 -2.74 18.99 -13.75
N ARG A 28 -2.81 17.99 -14.64
CA ARG A 28 -3.91 17.85 -15.61
C ARG A 28 -5.16 17.25 -14.96
N ASP A 29 -5.07 16.74 -13.75
CA ASP A 29 -6.18 16.19 -12.98
C ASP A 29 -6.42 17.03 -11.72
N LEU A 30 -7.55 17.76 -11.71
CA LEU A 30 -7.92 18.67 -10.63
C LEU A 30 -8.10 17.96 -9.28
N VAL A 31 -8.60 16.71 -9.31
CA VAL A 31 -8.86 15.93 -8.09
C VAL A 31 -7.55 15.43 -7.49
N LEU A 32 -6.64 14.93 -8.33
CA LEU A 32 -5.30 14.52 -7.88
C LEU A 32 -4.51 15.71 -7.35
N SER A 33 -4.53 16.83 -8.08
CA SER A 33 -3.86 18.07 -7.68
C SER A 33 -4.31 18.56 -6.31
N TYR A 34 -5.63 18.58 -6.07
CA TYR A 34 -6.19 18.97 -4.78
C TYR A 34 -5.79 18.02 -3.64
N ARG A 35 -5.92 16.70 -3.87
CA ARG A 35 -5.60 15.69 -2.84
C ARG A 35 -4.12 15.71 -2.45
N LEU A 36 -3.22 15.89 -3.42
CA LEU A 36 -1.79 15.98 -3.17
C LEU A 36 -1.47 17.18 -2.27
N LEU A 37 -2.00 18.35 -2.61
CA LEU A 37 -1.79 19.58 -1.84
C LEU A 37 -2.43 19.50 -0.44
N LYS A 38 -3.60 18.86 -0.29
CA LYS A 38 -4.25 18.67 1.01
C LYS A 38 -3.39 17.84 1.96
N ILE A 39 -2.76 16.77 1.44
CA ILE A 39 -1.90 15.89 2.23
C ILE A 39 -0.63 16.60 2.66
N VAL A 40 0.08 17.23 1.72
CA VAL A 40 1.34 17.93 2.04
C VAL A 40 1.13 19.08 3.02
N ASN A 41 -0.02 19.75 2.98
CA ASN A 41 -0.37 20.83 3.91
C ASN A 41 -1.05 20.35 5.21
N SER A 42 -1.18 19.04 5.41
CA SER A 42 -1.78 18.52 6.64
C SER A 42 -0.81 18.64 7.82
N ALA A 43 -1.36 18.59 9.03
CA ALA A 43 -0.57 18.60 10.26
C ALA A 43 0.44 17.44 10.33
N TYR A 44 0.24 16.36 9.56
CA TYR A 44 1.16 15.22 9.47
C TYR A 44 2.56 15.63 8.98
N TYR A 45 2.65 16.53 7.98
CA TYR A 45 3.93 17.01 7.48
C TYR A 45 4.47 18.23 8.25
N GLY A 46 3.66 18.84 9.11
CA GLY A 46 4.10 19.85 10.07
C GLY A 46 4.78 21.08 9.46
N LEU A 47 4.47 21.40 8.20
CA LEU A 47 5.12 22.50 7.47
C LEU A 47 4.73 23.86 8.07
N LYS A 48 5.73 24.73 8.24
CA LYS A 48 5.52 26.11 8.74
C LYS A 48 4.89 27.05 7.70
N TYR A 49 4.72 26.58 6.46
CA TYR A 49 4.23 27.36 5.33
C TYR A 49 3.36 26.48 4.43
N THR A 50 2.45 27.13 3.69
CA THR A 50 1.53 26.45 2.78
C THR A 50 2.19 26.18 1.43
N VAL A 51 2.15 24.93 1.00
CA VAL A 51 2.60 24.46 -0.32
C VAL A 51 1.48 24.63 -1.33
N THR A 52 1.74 25.36 -2.41
CA THR A 52 0.76 25.67 -3.46
C THR A 52 1.08 25.02 -4.82
N GLY A 53 2.29 24.48 -4.98
CA GLY A 53 2.77 23.92 -6.25
C GLY A 53 2.86 22.39 -6.24
N ILE A 54 2.32 21.73 -7.27
CA ILE A 54 2.33 20.26 -7.42
C ILE A 54 3.74 19.69 -7.43
N LEU A 55 4.66 20.26 -8.22
CA LEU A 55 6.05 19.78 -8.26
C LEU A 55 6.74 19.91 -6.89
N HIS A 56 6.50 21.03 -6.20
CA HIS A 56 7.03 21.24 -4.85
C HIS A 56 6.45 20.24 -3.85
N ALA A 57 5.14 19.96 -3.94
CA ALA A 57 4.48 18.95 -3.13
C ALA A 57 5.08 17.56 -3.33
N LEU A 58 5.36 17.17 -4.58
CA LEU A 58 6.03 15.91 -4.89
C LEU A 58 7.44 15.86 -4.31
N LEU A 59 8.25 16.91 -4.45
CA LEU A 59 9.60 16.94 -3.89
C LEU A 59 9.63 16.81 -2.35
N ILE A 60 8.62 17.37 -1.67
CA ILE A 60 8.47 17.24 -0.21
C ILE A 60 8.09 15.81 0.21
N LEU A 61 7.19 15.18 -0.53
CA LEU A 61 6.78 13.78 -0.28
C LEU A 61 7.90 12.78 -0.55
N GLY A 62 8.72 13.05 -1.58
CA GLY A 62 9.70 12.10 -2.07
C GLY A 62 9.06 10.95 -2.86
N LEU A 63 9.90 10.23 -3.61
CA LEU A 63 9.46 9.24 -4.61
C LEU A 63 8.61 8.12 -3.98
N ASN A 64 9.02 7.64 -2.81
CA ASN A 64 8.39 6.51 -2.16
C ASN A 64 6.97 6.82 -1.68
N GLU A 65 6.75 7.99 -1.07
CA GLU A 65 5.40 8.36 -0.61
C GLU A 65 4.47 8.73 -1.76
N ILE A 66 5.02 9.27 -2.85
CA ILE A 66 4.24 9.49 -4.06
C ILE A 66 3.78 8.16 -4.66
N LYS A 67 4.67 7.16 -4.73
CA LYS A 67 4.30 5.84 -5.25
C LYS A 67 3.18 5.22 -4.42
N LYS A 68 3.30 5.25 -3.08
CA LYS A 68 2.23 4.78 -2.17
C LYS A 68 0.93 5.56 -2.37
N TRP A 69 1.00 6.87 -2.47
CA TRP A 69 -0.17 7.74 -2.62
C TRP A 69 -0.89 7.57 -3.96
N ILE A 70 -0.16 7.49 -5.08
CA ILE A 70 -0.78 7.28 -6.40
C ILE A 70 -1.38 5.88 -6.49
N SER A 71 -0.74 4.87 -5.91
CA SER A 71 -1.30 3.51 -5.84
C SER A 71 -2.64 3.51 -5.10
N LEU A 72 -2.73 4.19 -3.95
CA LEU A 72 -3.99 4.33 -3.21
C LEU A 72 -5.08 5.07 -3.99
N ILE A 73 -4.69 6.03 -4.82
CA ILE A 73 -5.62 6.77 -5.67
C ILE A 73 -6.12 5.93 -6.83
N ILE A 74 -5.25 5.17 -7.49
CA ILE A 74 -5.63 4.25 -8.56
C ILE A 74 -6.64 3.25 -8.01
N LEU A 75 -6.35 2.66 -6.84
CA LEU A 75 -7.26 1.73 -6.15
C LEU A 75 -8.61 2.39 -5.80
N ASN A 76 -8.59 3.63 -5.30
CA ASN A 76 -9.81 4.36 -4.96
C ASN A 76 -10.64 4.81 -6.18
N GLN A 77 -10.00 5.04 -7.33
CA GLN A 77 -10.67 5.48 -8.56
C GLN A 77 -11.19 4.33 -9.44
N ILE A 78 -10.99 3.08 -9.03
CA ILE A 78 -11.59 1.89 -9.63
C ILE A 78 -13.02 1.66 -9.13
N LYS A 79 -13.48 2.38 -8.09
CA LYS A 79 -14.83 2.21 -7.55
C LYS A 79 -15.85 3.18 -8.13
N ALA A 80 -16.66 2.68 -9.05
CA ALA A 80 -18.08 2.66 -8.79
C ALA A 80 -18.39 1.32 -8.08
N ALA A 81 -19.06 1.36 -6.92
CA ALA A 81 -19.78 0.22 -6.32
C ALA A 81 -19.10 -0.80 -5.37
N LYS A 82 -17.99 -0.52 -4.65
CA LYS A 82 -17.53 -1.43 -3.55
C LYS A 82 -17.18 -0.77 -2.21
N PRO A 83 -17.35 -1.46 -1.06
CA PRO A 83 -17.41 -0.83 0.27
C PRO A 83 -16.04 -0.34 0.78
N SER A 84 -16.02 0.77 1.53
CA SER A 84 -14.83 1.40 2.14
C SER A 84 -13.97 0.42 2.96
N GLU A 85 -14.60 -0.62 3.49
CA GLU A 85 -14.04 -1.56 4.45
C GLU A 85 -12.99 -2.47 3.82
N LEU A 86 -13.19 -2.94 2.58
CA LEU A 86 -12.18 -3.79 1.89
C LEU A 86 -10.90 -3.02 1.58
N ILE A 87 -11.01 -1.73 1.25
CA ILE A 87 -9.84 -0.87 1.04
C ILE A 87 -9.14 -0.61 2.37
N SER A 88 -9.90 -0.39 3.44
CA SER A 88 -9.36 -0.25 4.78
C SER A 88 -8.59 -1.51 5.21
N ALA A 89 -9.20 -2.69 5.07
CA ALA A 89 -8.55 -3.96 5.39
C ALA A 89 -7.27 -4.19 4.57
N ALA A 90 -7.30 -3.90 3.27
CA ALA A 90 -6.12 -4.01 2.41
C ALA A 90 -4.97 -3.11 2.91
N LEU A 91 -5.30 -1.88 3.30
CA LEU A 91 -4.33 -0.93 3.83
C LEU A 91 -3.76 -1.37 5.18
N VAL A 92 -4.61 -1.90 6.08
CA VAL A 92 -4.17 -2.47 7.36
C VAL A 92 -3.19 -3.61 7.14
N ARG A 93 -3.51 -4.55 6.24
CA ARG A 93 -2.62 -5.67 5.91
C ARG A 93 -1.28 -5.18 5.35
N GLY A 94 -1.29 -4.23 4.42
CA GLY A 94 -0.06 -3.64 3.88
C GLY A 94 0.81 -3.01 4.96
N ILE A 95 0.24 -2.14 5.79
CA ILE A 95 0.98 -1.47 6.88
C ILE A 95 1.50 -2.48 7.91
N CYS A 96 0.69 -3.49 8.26
CA CYS A 96 1.08 -4.53 9.21
C CYS A 96 2.27 -5.34 8.68
N MET A 97 2.19 -5.81 7.42
CA MET A 97 3.29 -6.53 6.78
C MET A 97 4.57 -5.70 6.70
N GLU A 98 4.46 -4.41 6.39
CA GLU A 98 5.60 -3.48 6.41
C GLU A 98 6.25 -3.39 7.79
N LYS A 99 5.45 -3.26 8.85
CA LYS A 99 5.91 -3.19 10.24
C LYS A 99 6.55 -4.50 10.69
N LEU A 100 5.98 -5.65 10.32
CA LEU A 100 6.55 -6.97 10.60
C LEU A 100 7.94 -7.13 9.95
N ALA A 101 8.09 -6.70 8.69
CA ALA A 101 9.39 -6.74 8.01
C ALA A 101 10.44 -5.87 8.73
N VAL A 102 10.03 -4.66 9.17
CA VAL A 102 10.91 -3.74 9.90
C VAL A 102 11.36 -4.32 11.24
N SER A 103 10.48 -5.02 11.97
CA SER A 103 10.81 -5.59 13.29
C SER A 103 11.79 -6.76 13.21
N GLN A 104 11.84 -7.49 12.09
CA GLN A 104 12.84 -8.54 11.83
C GLN A 104 14.08 -8.04 11.04
N LYS A 105 14.37 -6.73 11.08
CA LYS A 105 15.54 -6.13 10.41
C LYS A 105 15.53 -6.28 8.88
N ARG A 106 14.40 -6.61 8.25
CA ARG A 106 14.22 -6.69 6.78
C ARG A 106 13.84 -5.35 6.15
N ARG A 107 14.36 -4.25 6.71
CA ARG A 107 14.00 -2.88 6.31
C ARG A 107 14.21 -2.58 4.83
N LYS A 108 15.19 -3.23 4.19
CA LYS A 108 15.52 -3.02 2.77
C LYS A 108 14.38 -3.45 1.83
N ASN A 109 13.59 -4.44 2.22
CA ASN A 109 12.53 -5.01 1.37
C ASN A 109 11.13 -4.66 1.91
N ARG A 110 11.02 -3.75 2.89
CA ARG A 110 9.76 -3.42 3.58
C ARG A 110 8.62 -3.06 2.62
N ASP A 111 8.94 -2.43 1.50
CA ASP A 111 7.95 -2.02 0.50
C ASP A 111 7.35 -3.23 -0.23
N GLU A 112 8.10 -4.32 -0.41
CA GLU A 112 7.55 -5.57 -0.99
C GLU A 112 6.53 -6.21 -0.05
N TYR A 113 6.80 -6.25 1.26
CA TYR A 113 5.85 -6.76 2.26
C TYR A 113 4.59 -5.89 2.31
N PHE A 114 4.74 -4.57 2.24
CA PHE A 114 3.61 -3.65 2.15
C PHE A 114 2.72 -3.98 0.94
N LEU A 115 3.33 -4.18 -0.23
CA LEU A 115 2.60 -4.47 -1.47
C LEU A 115 1.90 -5.84 -1.42
N VAL A 116 2.55 -6.87 -0.88
CA VAL A 116 1.89 -8.18 -0.67
C VAL A 116 0.66 -8.03 0.24
N GLY A 117 0.77 -7.31 1.36
CA GLY A 117 -0.38 -7.08 2.24
C GLY A 117 -1.50 -6.29 1.55
N LEU A 118 -1.15 -5.25 0.81
CA LEU A 118 -2.13 -4.39 0.10
C LEU A 118 -2.85 -5.14 -1.03
N PHE A 119 -2.11 -5.87 -1.87
CA PHE A 119 -2.68 -6.58 -3.01
C PHE A 119 -3.40 -7.88 -2.62
N SER A 120 -3.28 -8.34 -1.37
CA SER A 120 -3.98 -9.53 -0.85
C SER A 120 -5.51 -9.49 -0.97
N LEU A 121 -6.10 -8.30 -1.15
CA LEU A 121 -7.54 -8.11 -1.39
C LEU A 121 -7.85 -7.54 -2.78
N ALA A 122 -6.87 -7.40 -3.67
CA ALA A 122 -7.08 -6.76 -4.95
C ALA A 122 -8.09 -7.52 -5.82
N GLU A 123 -8.06 -8.86 -5.81
CA GLU A 123 -9.06 -9.68 -6.49
C GLU A 123 -10.48 -9.39 -5.99
N ALA A 124 -10.67 -9.39 -4.66
CA ALA A 124 -11.95 -9.07 -4.04
C ALA A 124 -12.38 -7.62 -4.26
N ILE A 125 -11.45 -6.68 -4.46
CA ILE A 125 -11.75 -5.27 -4.73
C ILE A 125 -12.11 -5.06 -6.21
N MET A 126 -11.46 -5.77 -7.12
CA MET A 126 -11.52 -5.54 -8.57
C MET A 126 -12.41 -6.52 -9.33
N ASP A 127 -12.96 -7.55 -8.68
CA ASP A 127 -13.71 -8.64 -9.34
C ASP A 127 -12.93 -9.25 -10.51
N THR A 128 -11.61 -9.35 -10.37
CA THR A 128 -10.69 -9.83 -11.40
C THR A 128 -9.68 -10.76 -10.74
N PRO A 129 -9.40 -11.96 -11.29
CA PRO A 129 -8.40 -12.86 -10.72
C PRO A 129 -7.06 -12.16 -10.45
N ILE A 130 -6.44 -12.40 -9.30
CA ILE A 130 -5.19 -11.73 -8.89
C ILE A 130 -4.08 -11.92 -9.93
N GLN A 131 -4.04 -13.08 -10.58
CA GLN A 131 -3.10 -13.39 -11.65
C GLN A 131 -3.25 -12.44 -12.84
N ASP A 132 -4.48 -12.09 -13.22
CA ASP A 132 -4.75 -11.17 -14.32
C ASP A 132 -4.47 -9.73 -13.92
N ILE A 133 -4.75 -9.36 -12.66
CA ILE A 133 -4.39 -8.06 -12.10
C ILE A 133 -2.87 -7.87 -12.16
N LEU A 134 -2.09 -8.88 -11.76
CA LEU A 134 -0.63 -8.76 -11.61
C LEU A 134 0.13 -8.87 -12.93
N LYS A 135 -0.39 -9.56 -13.96
CA LYS A 135 0.24 -9.69 -15.29
C LYS A 135 0.63 -8.35 -15.91
N GLU A 136 -0.13 -7.28 -15.64
CA GLU A 136 0.10 -5.95 -16.22
C GLU A 136 1.04 -5.07 -15.36
N THR A 137 1.38 -5.50 -14.14
CA THR A 137 2.02 -4.65 -13.12
C THR A 137 3.54 -4.62 -13.13
N HIS A 138 4.19 -5.58 -13.81
CA HIS A 138 5.66 -5.73 -13.84
C HIS A 138 6.32 -5.79 -12.43
N LEU A 139 5.59 -6.28 -11.42
CA LEU A 139 6.13 -6.47 -10.07
C LEU A 139 7.15 -7.61 -10.04
N SER A 140 8.05 -7.60 -9.05
CA SER A 140 9.01 -8.68 -8.86
C SER A 140 8.32 -9.98 -8.46
N GLU A 141 8.94 -11.12 -8.78
CA GLU A 141 8.48 -12.45 -8.35
C GLU A 141 8.35 -12.57 -6.83
N GLU A 142 9.17 -11.82 -6.11
CA GLU A 142 9.12 -11.64 -4.66
C GLU A 142 7.79 -11.08 -4.13
N ILE A 143 6.98 -10.45 -4.97
CA ILE A 143 5.63 -9.95 -4.66
C ILE A 143 4.57 -10.84 -5.32
N ILE A 144 4.80 -11.26 -6.58
CA ILE A 144 3.83 -12.06 -7.35
C ILE A 144 3.64 -13.45 -6.74
N THR A 145 4.73 -14.16 -6.44
CA THR A 145 4.67 -15.55 -5.95
C THR A 145 3.80 -15.68 -4.70
N PRO A 146 4.02 -14.89 -3.62
CA PRO A 146 3.17 -14.95 -2.42
C PRO A 146 1.68 -14.72 -2.67
N LEU A 147 1.33 -13.87 -3.64
CA LEU A 147 -0.05 -13.50 -3.96
C LEU A 147 -0.75 -14.52 -4.86
N VAL A 148 0.01 -15.21 -5.72
CA VAL A 148 -0.52 -16.13 -6.73
C VAL A 148 -0.51 -17.57 -6.25
N THR A 149 0.58 -18.01 -5.61
CA THR A 149 0.74 -19.40 -5.16
C THR A 149 0.39 -19.58 -3.69
N GLY A 150 0.41 -18.50 -2.90
CA GLY A 150 0.25 -18.59 -1.44
C GLY A 150 1.47 -19.19 -0.74
N GLU A 151 2.63 -19.20 -1.40
CA GLU A 151 3.87 -19.78 -0.91
C GLU A 151 4.94 -18.71 -0.63
N GLY A 152 5.93 -19.10 0.18
CA GLY A 152 7.07 -18.26 0.53
C GLY A 152 6.82 -17.40 1.76
N GLU A 153 7.90 -16.78 2.23
CA GLU A 153 7.90 -16.10 3.53
C GLU A 153 6.84 -14.99 3.65
N LYS A 154 6.64 -14.19 2.60
CA LYS A 154 5.63 -13.12 2.63
C LYS A 154 4.20 -13.68 2.67
N ALA A 155 3.97 -14.86 2.10
CA ALA A 155 2.68 -15.53 2.18
C ALA A 155 2.44 -16.07 3.60
N GLU A 156 3.45 -16.67 4.24
CA GLU A 156 3.32 -17.13 5.64
C GLU A 156 3.02 -15.98 6.59
N LEU A 157 3.71 -14.83 6.45
CA LEU A 157 3.40 -13.65 7.26
C LEU A 157 1.99 -13.10 7.00
N LEU A 158 1.51 -13.18 5.75
CA LEU A 158 0.15 -12.78 5.41
C LEU A 158 -0.89 -13.73 6.02
N LYS A 159 -0.59 -15.03 6.14
CA LYS A 159 -1.44 -16.02 6.81
C LYS A 159 -1.67 -15.71 8.28
N ILE A 160 -0.63 -15.24 9.00
CA ILE A 160 -0.80 -14.79 10.39
C ILE A 160 -1.92 -13.73 10.48
N ILE A 161 -1.90 -12.76 9.55
CA ILE A 161 -2.90 -11.68 9.52
C ILE A 161 -4.30 -12.24 9.16
N TYR A 162 -4.39 -13.20 8.23
CA TYR A 162 -5.65 -13.87 7.91
C TYR A 162 -6.28 -14.55 9.14
N HIS A 163 -5.48 -15.26 9.93
CA HIS A 163 -5.95 -15.94 11.12
C HIS A 163 -6.36 -14.96 12.23
N ILE A 164 -5.60 -13.87 12.43
CA ILE A 164 -5.98 -12.77 13.33
C ILE A 164 -7.36 -12.20 12.96
N GLU A 165 -7.59 -11.90 11.69
CA GLU A 165 -8.85 -11.33 11.20
C GLU A 165 -10.05 -12.27 11.35
N ARG A 166 -9.78 -13.59 11.41
CA ARG A 166 -10.78 -14.65 11.56
C ARG A 166 -10.95 -15.11 13.02
N ALA A 167 -10.19 -14.53 13.95
CA ALA A 167 -10.11 -14.94 15.35
C ALA A 167 -9.66 -16.41 15.56
N GLU A 168 -8.83 -16.91 14.64
CA GLU A 168 -8.18 -18.23 14.66
C GLU A 168 -6.82 -18.07 15.38
N TRP A 169 -6.85 -17.87 16.70
CA TRP A 169 -5.69 -17.42 17.47
C TRP A 169 -4.57 -18.46 17.57
N ASP A 170 -4.94 -19.74 17.71
CA ASP A 170 -3.98 -20.84 17.90
C ASP A 170 -3.14 -21.02 16.63
N GLU A 171 -3.78 -21.00 15.45
CA GLU A 171 -3.11 -21.07 14.15
C GLU A 171 -2.23 -19.84 13.89
N ALA A 172 -2.70 -18.64 14.26
CA ALA A 172 -1.91 -17.43 14.14
C ALA A 172 -0.65 -17.47 15.01
N GLU A 173 -0.75 -18.00 16.23
CA GLU A 173 0.38 -18.15 17.16
C GLU A 173 1.39 -19.19 16.67
N GLU A 174 0.93 -20.33 16.16
CA GLU A 174 1.78 -21.38 15.57
C GLU A 174 2.59 -20.83 14.39
N ILE A 175 1.93 -20.22 13.40
CA ILE A 175 2.61 -19.67 12.21
C ILE A 175 3.53 -18.50 12.59
N ALA A 176 3.13 -17.66 13.56
CA ALA A 176 3.98 -16.58 14.05
C ALA A 176 5.27 -17.13 14.67
N ALA A 177 5.18 -18.19 15.48
CA ALA A 177 6.34 -18.83 16.09
C ALA A 177 7.28 -19.41 15.01
N ASP A 178 6.74 -20.10 14.01
CA ASP A 178 7.51 -20.65 12.89
C ASP A 178 8.22 -19.57 12.07
N CYS A 179 7.58 -18.41 11.93
CA CYS A 179 8.16 -17.24 11.27
C CYS A 179 9.15 -16.45 12.15
N GLY A 180 9.35 -16.86 13.41
CA GLY A 180 10.25 -16.19 14.36
C GLY A 180 9.67 -14.90 14.96
N TYR A 181 8.35 -14.82 15.11
CA TYR A 181 7.64 -13.72 15.77
C TYR A 181 7.01 -14.18 17.09
N GLU A 182 7.06 -13.30 18.09
CA GLU A 182 6.22 -13.44 19.27
C GLU A 182 4.81 -12.89 18.96
N MET A 183 3.76 -13.65 19.28
CA MET A 183 2.39 -13.27 18.93
C MET A 183 1.95 -11.94 19.57
N THR A 184 2.43 -11.65 20.79
CA THR A 184 2.21 -10.35 21.45
C THR A 184 2.71 -9.18 20.59
N LYS A 185 3.86 -9.37 19.93
CA LYS A 185 4.46 -8.35 19.06
C LYS A 185 3.68 -8.21 17.76
N VAL A 186 3.25 -9.31 17.16
CA VAL A 186 2.40 -9.28 15.95
C VAL A 186 1.12 -8.50 16.23
N ASN A 187 0.43 -8.82 17.33
CA ASN A 187 -0.81 -8.15 17.72
C ASN A 187 -0.61 -6.65 17.92
N GLN A 188 0.48 -6.25 18.60
CA GLN A 188 0.83 -4.83 18.74
C GLN A 188 0.96 -4.15 17.37
N LEU A 189 1.72 -4.74 16.44
CA LEU A 189 1.97 -4.15 15.12
C LEU A 189 0.70 -4.11 14.26
N TYR A 190 -0.19 -5.10 14.39
CA TYR A 190 -1.50 -5.11 13.73
C TYR A 190 -2.40 -3.97 14.23
N ILE A 191 -2.47 -3.73 15.54
CA ILE A 191 -3.23 -2.62 16.13
C ILE A 191 -2.66 -1.27 15.67
N GLU A 192 -1.35 -1.10 15.68
CA GLU A 192 -0.71 0.10 15.16
C GLU A 192 -1.04 0.32 13.67
N ALA A 193 -1.06 -0.75 12.88
CA ALA A 193 -1.43 -0.69 11.46
C ALA A 193 -2.88 -0.25 11.25
N MET A 194 -3.82 -0.70 12.08
CA MET A 194 -5.21 -0.22 12.06
C MET A 194 -5.32 1.28 12.34
N ILE A 195 -4.60 1.76 13.35
CA ILE A 195 -4.57 3.18 13.71
C ILE A 195 -3.98 4.01 12.56
N ASP A 196 -2.86 3.56 12.00
CA ASP A 196 -2.18 4.26 10.90
C ASP A 196 -3.03 4.26 9.62
N ALA A 197 -3.67 3.14 9.28
CA ALA A 197 -4.60 3.05 8.15
C ALA A 197 -5.79 4.01 8.31
N ASN A 198 -6.39 4.08 9.51
CA ASN A 198 -7.52 4.96 9.76
C ASN A 198 -7.15 6.44 9.55
N LYS A 199 -5.98 6.88 10.02
CA LYS A 199 -5.48 8.25 9.80
C LYS A 199 -5.29 8.60 8.32
N LEU A 200 -4.98 7.60 7.48
CA LEU A 200 -4.79 7.81 6.03
C LEU A 200 -6.13 7.88 5.27
N LEU A 201 -7.21 7.36 5.85
CA LEU A 201 -8.54 7.30 5.22
C LEU A 201 -9.46 8.46 5.63
N THR A 202 -9.10 9.20 6.69
CA THR A 202 -9.79 10.41 7.19
C THR A 202 -9.17 11.71 6.69
#